data_AF-A0A1I0EL36-F1
#
_entry.id   AF-A0A1I0EL36-F1
#
_cell.length_a   1.000
_cell.length_b   1.000
_cell.length_c   1.000
_cell.angle_alpha   90.00
_cell.angle_beta   90.00
_cell.angle_gamma   90.00
#
_symmetry.space_group_name_H-M   'P 1'
#
loop_
_entity.id
_entity.type
_entity.pdbx_description
1 polymer ?
#
loop_
_entity_poly.entity_id
_entity_poly.type
_entity_poly.pdbx_seq_one_letter_code
_entity_poly.pdbx_strand_id
1 'polypeptide(L)'
;MVDAVAPYHAAFVAAMRRVYGKVLASGVPRITRYRPGASRFTLIDPSGNSILFIQRDEPAELEYGGSKKLTGLAKALDNARILREFKNDDLQAFRALKSAMRRHHADASVAERAIVLCHLIDLATVLGEPTDPWLADLRGLELTIDDRQRVESELGHLAGLQEWLPPAR
;
A
#
# COMPACT_ATOMS: atom_id res chain seq x y z
N MET A 1 -15.26 11.36 14.22
CA MET A 1 -15.84 10.53 13.14
C MET A 1 -16.53 11.43 12.14
N VAL A 2 -16.56 11.06 10.86
CA VAL A 2 -17.09 11.85 9.74
C VAL A 2 -17.87 10.95 8.79
N ASP A 3 -18.77 11.51 7.99
CA ASP A 3 -19.61 10.70 7.09
C ASP A 3 -18.84 10.24 5.84
N ALA A 4 -17.87 11.04 5.37
CA ALA A 4 -16.95 10.66 4.31
C ALA A 4 -15.55 11.15 4.65
N VAL A 5 -14.53 10.30 4.52
CA VAL A 5 -13.15 10.62 4.90
C VAL A 5 -12.37 11.31 3.77
N ALA A 6 -12.58 10.87 2.52
CA ALA A 6 -11.87 11.39 1.36
C ALA A 6 -11.91 12.93 1.22
N PRO A 7 -13.07 13.61 1.41
CA PRO A 7 -13.13 15.06 1.28
C PRO A 7 -12.27 15.81 2.29
N TYR A 8 -12.20 15.32 3.54
CA TYR A 8 -11.35 15.93 4.57
C TYR A 8 -9.87 15.76 4.24
N HIS A 9 -9.45 14.57 3.80
CA HIS A 9 -8.06 14.34 3.40
C HIS A 9 -7.65 15.27 2.26
N ALA A 10 -8.49 15.36 1.22
CA ALA A 10 -8.26 16.23 0.07
C ALA A 10 -8.13 17.71 0.47
N ALA A 11 -8.97 18.19 1.40
CA ALA A 11 -8.90 19.55 1.91
C ALA A 11 -7.57 19.84 2.63
N PHE A 12 -7.09 18.93 3.48
CA PHE A 12 -5.80 19.10 4.15
C PHE A 12 -4.63 19.05 3.15
N VAL A 13 -4.65 18.11 2.20
CA VAL A 13 -3.63 18.02 1.14
C VAL A 13 -3.56 19.32 0.33
N ALA A 14 -4.72 19.88 -0.06
CA ALA A 14 -4.79 21.14 -0.79
C ALA A 14 -4.23 22.30 0.04
N ALA A 15 -4.61 22.39 1.32
CA ALA A 15 -4.10 23.41 2.24
C ALA A 15 -2.58 23.30 2.43
N MET A 16 -2.05 22.08 2.60
CA MET A 16 -0.62 21.84 2.74
C MET A 16 0.15 22.25 1.49
N ARG A 17 -0.33 21.88 0.30
CA ARG A 17 0.28 22.30 -0.97
C ARG A 17 0.27 23.81 -1.12
N ARG A 18 -0.82 24.48 -0.74
CA ARG A 18 -0.92 25.95 -0.80
C ARG A 18 0.06 26.66 0.15
N VAL A 19 0.23 26.15 1.38
CA VAL A 19 1.04 26.83 2.42
C VAL A 19 2.51 26.42 2.36
N TYR A 20 2.80 25.14 2.14
CA TYR A 20 4.14 24.57 2.22
C TYR A 20 4.72 24.17 0.86
N GLY A 21 3.95 24.27 -0.23
CA GLY A 21 4.36 23.81 -1.56
C GLY A 21 4.38 22.29 -1.73
N LYS A 22 4.10 21.52 -0.67
CA LYS A 22 4.15 20.05 -0.65
C LYS A 22 3.20 19.45 0.36
N VAL A 23 2.95 18.15 0.25
CA VAL A 23 2.26 17.37 1.29
C VAL A 23 3.29 16.97 2.35
N LEU A 24 2.95 17.21 3.62
CA LEU A 24 3.82 16.86 4.74
C LEU A 24 3.59 15.39 5.12
N ALA A 25 4.39 14.49 4.57
CA ALA A 25 4.28 13.04 4.83
C ALA A 25 5.06 12.56 6.07
N SER A 26 5.99 13.37 6.58
CA SER A 26 6.87 13.03 7.70
C SER A 26 7.11 14.23 8.63
N GLY A 27 7.66 13.97 9.82
CA GLY A 27 7.89 15.00 10.83
C GLY A 27 6.62 15.44 11.54
N VAL A 28 6.61 16.70 11.99
CA VAL A 28 5.51 17.37 12.70
C VAL A 28 5.43 18.80 12.15
N PRO A 29 4.29 19.25 11.60
CA PRO A 29 3.06 18.48 11.34
C PRO A 29 3.21 17.50 10.17
N ARG A 30 2.36 16.46 10.12
CA ARG A 30 2.30 15.52 8.99
C ARG A 30 0.89 14.93 8.80
N ILE A 31 0.61 14.38 7.63
CA ILE A 31 -0.63 13.63 7.34
C ILE A 31 -0.27 12.24 6.81
N THR A 32 -0.99 11.21 7.24
CA THR A 32 -0.80 9.86 6.72
C THR A 32 -1.30 9.76 5.28
N ARG A 33 -0.71 8.82 4.52
CA ARG A 33 -1.18 8.51 3.17
C ARG A 33 -2.64 8.05 3.22
N TYR A 34 -3.45 8.53 2.28
CA TYR A 34 -4.84 8.09 2.09
C TYR A 34 -4.94 7.40 0.73
N ARG A 35 -5.48 6.18 0.72
CA ARG A 35 -5.80 5.45 -0.50
C ARG A 35 -7.30 5.57 -0.80
N PRO A 36 -7.72 5.56 -2.08
CA PRO A 36 -9.13 5.40 -2.42
C PRO A 36 -9.73 4.19 -1.68
N GLY A 37 -10.88 4.38 -1.03
CA GLY A 37 -11.55 3.34 -0.25
C GLY A 37 -11.05 3.17 1.19
N ALA A 38 -10.02 3.91 1.63
CA ALA A 38 -9.65 3.91 3.04
C ALA A 38 -10.74 4.59 3.90
N SER A 39 -11.07 3.97 5.03
CA SER A 39 -12.07 4.41 6.01
C SER A 39 -11.51 5.38 7.06
N ARG A 40 -10.21 5.69 7.02
CA ARG A 40 -9.58 6.64 7.95
C ARG A 40 -8.27 7.26 7.43
N PHE A 41 -7.85 8.36 8.05
CA PHE A 41 -6.48 8.87 8.00
C PHE A 41 -6.14 9.62 9.29
N THR A 42 -4.85 9.81 9.58
CA THR A 42 -4.37 10.56 10.73
C THR A 42 -3.69 11.85 10.28
N LEU A 43 -4.06 12.96 10.92
CA LEU A 43 -3.33 14.22 10.86
C LEU A 43 -2.56 14.39 12.17
N ILE A 44 -1.30 14.79 12.08
CA ILE A 44 -0.44 15.14 13.21
C ILE A 44 -0.26 16.65 13.15
N ASP A 45 -0.73 17.35 14.17
CA ASP A 45 -0.66 18.81 14.25
C ASP A 45 0.75 19.30 14.63
N PRO A 46 1.06 20.61 14.58
CA PRO A 46 2.38 21.14 14.92
C PRO A 46 2.84 20.88 16.36
N SER A 47 1.90 20.64 17.28
CA SER A 47 2.17 20.28 18.69
C SER A 47 2.39 18.78 18.88
N GLY A 48 2.22 17.97 17.82
CA GLY A 48 2.37 16.52 17.84
C GLY A 48 1.09 15.77 18.20
N ASN A 49 -0.06 16.44 18.32
CA ASN A 49 -1.33 15.75 18.60
C ASN A 49 -1.78 14.96 17.38
N SER A 50 -2.28 13.75 17.62
CA SER A 50 -2.85 12.89 16.58
C SER A 50 -4.36 13.08 16.49
N ILE A 51 -4.83 13.58 15.36
CA ILE A 51 -6.24 13.77 15.03
C ILE A 51 -6.62 12.69 14.02
N LEU A 52 -7.45 11.75 14.45
CA LEU A 52 -7.87 10.62 13.63
C LEU A 52 -9.25 10.89 13.01
N PHE A 53 -9.30 10.88 11.68
CA PHE A 53 -10.53 10.97 10.91
C PHE A 53 -10.98 9.55 10.58
N ILE A 54 -12.17 9.17 11.07
CA ILE A 54 -12.74 7.83 10.93
C ILE A 54 -14.12 7.95 10.27
N GLN A 55 -14.39 7.14 9.25
CA GLN A 55 -15.70 7.04 8.62
C GLN A 55 -16.72 6.45 9.61
N ARG A 56 -17.91 7.05 9.70
CA ARG A 56 -18.90 6.72 10.73
C ARG A 56 -19.41 5.28 10.66
N ASP A 57 -19.50 4.74 9.46
CA ASP A 57 -19.92 3.36 9.15
C ASP A 57 -18.74 2.37 9.11
N GLU A 58 -17.54 2.78 9.56
CA GLU A 58 -16.42 1.87 9.72
C GLU A 58 -16.79 0.75 10.70
N PRO A 59 -16.68 -0.54 10.32
CA PRO A 59 -16.98 -1.65 11.22
C PRO A 59 -16.18 -1.54 12.53
N ALA A 60 -16.84 -1.67 13.68
CA ALA A 60 -16.20 -1.57 15.00
C ALA A 60 -15.09 -2.62 15.21
N GLU A 61 -15.23 -3.78 14.56
CA GLU A 61 -14.19 -4.79 14.44
C GLU A 61 -13.42 -4.58 13.14
N LEU A 62 -12.39 -3.74 13.17
CA LEU A 62 -11.26 -3.98 12.29
C LEU A 62 -10.36 -5.01 12.95
N GLU A 63 -10.02 -6.07 12.22
CA GLU A 63 -8.88 -6.91 12.58
C GLU A 63 -7.60 -6.06 12.45
N TYR A 64 -7.32 -5.27 13.49
CA TYR A 64 -6.04 -4.60 13.74
C TYR A 64 -4.98 -5.68 13.95
N GLY A 65 -4.42 -6.18 12.84
CA GLY A 65 -3.54 -7.34 12.83
C GLY A 65 -3.63 -8.15 11.54
N GLY A 66 -4.58 -7.80 10.69
CA GLY A 66 -4.81 -8.43 9.41
C GLY A 66 -5.64 -9.70 9.55
N SER A 67 -6.24 -10.14 8.45
CA SER A 67 -7.29 -11.13 8.57
C SER A 67 -6.75 -12.49 9.00
N LYS A 68 -7.31 -13.05 10.08
CA LYS A 68 -6.91 -14.37 10.62
C LYS A 68 -7.19 -15.52 9.65
N LYS A 69 -8.07 -15.29 8.67
CA LYS A 69 -8.46 -16.26 7.65
C LYS A 69 -7.48 -16.28 6.47
N LEU A 70 -6.68 -15.22 6.28
CA LEU A 70 -5.72 -15.17 5.19
C LEU A 70 -4.51 -16.04 5.49
N THR A 71 -3.99 -16.68 4.44
CA THR A 71 -2.78 -17.50 4.48
C THR A 71 -1.82 -17.08 3.36
N GLY A 72 -0.61 -17.64 3.35
CA GLY A 72 0.35 -17.42 2.27
C GLY A 72 0.67 -15.95 1.97
N LEU A 73 0.68 -15.60 0.68
CA LEU A 73 0.97 -14.25 0.21
C LEU A 73 -0.14 -13.24 0.56
N ALA A 74 -1.40 -13.64 0.58
CA ALA A 74 -2.51 -12.75 0.93
C ALA A 74 -2.37 -12.21 2.37
N LYS A 75 -1.95 -13.06 3.32
CA LYS A 75 -1.66 -12.63 4.69
C LYS A 75 -0.47 -11.67 4.75
N ALA A 76 0.56 -11.91 3.94
CA ALA A 76 1.74 -11.06 3.90
C ALA A 76 1.44 -9.67 3.32
N LEU A 77 0.59 -9.60 2.29
CA LEU A 77 0.09 -8.36 1.71
C LEU A 77 -0.66 -7.52 2.73
N ASP A 78 -1.56 -8.13 3.49
CA ASP A 78 -2.32 -7.42 4.53
C ASP A 78 -1.42 -6.96 5.69
N ASN A 79 -0.44 -7.77 6.11
CA ASN A 79 0.56 -7.34 7.09
C ASN A 79 1.43 -6.18 6.56
N ALA A 80 1.86 -6.25 5.30
CA ALA A 80 2.62 -5.17 4.67
C ALA A 80 1.79 -3.88 4.58
N ARG A 81 0.50 -3.98 4.24
CA ARG A 81 -0.43 -2.85 4.29
C ARG A 81 -0.44 -2.22 5.69
N ILE A 82 -0.56 -3.04 6.74
CA ILE A 82 -0.57 -2.54 8.12
C ILE A 82 0.75 -1.84 8.49
N LEU A 83 1.88 -2.44 8.14
CA LEU A 83 3.20 -1.87 8.40
C LEU A 83 3.37 -0.51 7.71
N ARG A 84 2.96 -0.40 6.45
CA ARG A 84 3.07 0.84 5.67
C ARG A 84 2.08 1.91 6.15
N GLU A 85 0.82 1.54 6.36
CA GLU A 85 -0.26 2.51 6.57
C GLU A 85 -0.41 2.94 8.03
N PHE A 86 -0.21 2.02 8.98
CA PHE A 86 -0.36 2.33 10.40
C PHE A 86 0.97 2.61 11.07
N LYS A 87 2.03 1.91 10.68
CA LYS A 87 3.34 2.02 11.33
C LYS A 87 4.33 2.90 10.57
N ASN A 88 4.03 3.29 9.32
CA ASN A 88 4.94 3.98 8.42
C ASN A 88 6.32 3.29 8.33
N ASP A 89 6.33 1.95 8.37
CA ASP A 89 7.55 1.14 8.38
C ASP A 89 7.70 0.38 7.07
N ASP A 90 8.10 1.11 6.04
CA ASP A 90 8.33 0.55 4.69
C ASP A 90 9.43 -0.52 4.70
N LEU A 91 10.45 -0.40 5.57
CA LEU A 91 11.54 -1.38 5.67
C LEU A 91 11.04 -2.73 6.21
N GLN A 92 10.24 -2.74 7.28
CA GLN A 92 9.62 -3.97 7.76
C GLN A 92 8.62 -4.54 6.75
N ALA A 93 7.84 -3.68 6.07
CA ALA A 93 6.93 -4.13 5.04
C ALA A 93 7.68 -4.85 3.90
N PHE A 94 8.79 -4.28 3.45
CA PHE A 94 9.66 -4.86 2.42
C PHE A 94 10.23 -6.21 2.86
N ARG A 95 10.79 -6.30 4.07
CA ARG A 95 11.32 -7.55 4.63
C ARG A 95 10.26 -8.63 4.78
N ALA A 96 9.05 -8.25 5.21
CA ALA A 96 7.94 -9.17 5.38
C ALA A 96 7.49 -9.76 4.02
N LEU A 97 7.30 -8.92 3.00
CA LEU A 97 6.93 -9.38 1.65
C LEU A 97 8.03 -10.24 1.02
N LYS A 98 9.29 -9.84 1.13
CA LYS A 98 10.43 -10.61 0.60
C LYS A 98 10.49 -12.01 1.22
N SER A 99 10.33 -12.09 2.54
CA SER A 99 10.31 -13.36 3.27
C SER A 99 9.09 -14.22 2.90
N ALA A 100 7.92 -13.62 2.71
CA ALA A 100 6.71 -14.32 2.31
C ALA A 100 6.81 -14.86 0.88
N MET A 101 7.32 -14.07 -0.07
CA MET A 101 7.54 -14.49 -1.45
C MET A 101 8.43 -15.72 -1.50
N ARG A 102 9.56 -15.72 -0.78
CA ARG A 102 10.45 -16.88 -0.68
C ARG A 102 9.74 -18.15 -0.16
N ARG A 103 8.82 -18.00 0.80
CA ARG A 103 8.17 -19.15 1.48
C ARG A 103 6.91 -19.65 0.79
N HIS A 104 6.17 -18.79 0.11
CA HIS A 104 4.79 -19.07 -0.31
C HIS A 104 4.57 -18.89 -1.83
N HIS A 105 5.59 -18.53 -2.62
CA HIS A 105 5.41 -18.35 -4.06
C HIS A 105 4.90 -19.61 -4.79
N ALA A 106 5.34 -20.80 -4.38
CA ALA A 106 4.97 -22.05 -5.04
C ALA A 106 3.47 -22.37 -4.95
N ASP A 107 2.83 -21.99 -3.84
CA ASP A 107 1.42 -22.28 -3.56
C ASP A 107 0.49 -21.12 -3.98
N ALA A 108 1.04 -19.98 -4.41
CA ALA A 108 0.27 -18.78 -4.73
C ALA A 108 -0.09 -18.70 -6.21
N SER A 109 -1.23 -18.08 -6.51
CA SER A 109 -1.65 -17.80 -7.89
C SER A 109 -0.69 -16.84 -8.60
N VAL A 110 -0.70 -16.83 -9.93
CA VAL A 110 0.15 -15.93 -10.73
C VAL A 110 -0.15 -14.46 -10.39
N ALA A 111 -1.43 -14.07 -10.34
CA ALA A 111 -1.84 -12.73 -9.91
C ALA A 111 -1.30 -12.36 -8.53
N GLU A 112 -1.40 -13.23 -7.52
CA GLU A 112 -0.90 -12.92 -6.16
C GLU A 112 0.62 -12.71 -6.15
N ARG A 113 1.37 -13.53 -6.88
CA ARG A 113 2.81 -13.34 -7.04
C ARG A 113 3.12 -12.00 -7.70
N ALA A 114 2.39 -11.65 -8.75
CA ALA A 114 2.57 -10.38 -9.46
C ALA A 114 2.27 -9.17 -8.56
N ILE A 115 1.20 -9.23 -7.76
CA ILE A 115 0.84 -8.18 -6.78
C ILE A 115 1.97 -7.98 -5.75
N VAL A 116 2.49 -9.08 -5.18
CA VAL A 116 3.60 -9.02 -4.22
C VAL A 116 4.87 -8.45 -4.86
N LEU A 117 5.22 -8.87 -6.07
CA LEU A 117 6.39 -8.35 -6.80
C LEU A 117 6.25 -6.85 -7.10
N CYS A 118 5.07 -6.39 -7.54
CA CYS A 118 4.82 -4.96 -7.74
C CYS A 118 4.98 -4.15 -6.44
N HIS A 119 4.50 -4.68 -5.31
CA HIS A 119 4.75 -4.05 -4.01
C HIS A 119 6.21 -4.05 -3.59
N LEU A 120 6.98 -5.11 -3.90
CA LEU A 120 8.41 -5.16 -3.65
C LEU A 120 9.17 -4.13 -4.49
N ILE A 121 8.78 -3.92 -5.76
CA ILE A 121 9.36 -2.90 -6.64
C ILE A 121 9.06 -1.50 -6.11
N ASP A 122 7.81 -1.21 -5.73
CA ASP A 122 7.38 0.07 -5.14
C ASP A 122 8.18 0.38 -3.86
N LEU A 123 8.26 -0.60 -2.94
CA LEU A 123 8.98 -0.45 -1.68
C LEU A 123 10.49 -0.32 -1.88
N ALA A 124 11.09 -1.12 -2.76
CA ALA A 124 12.51 -1.00 -3.07
C ALA A 124 12.84 0.38 -3.64
N THR A 125 12.00 0.90 -4.53
CA THR A 125 12.14 2.27 -5.07
C THR A 125 12.10 3.32 -3.96
N VAL A 126 11.16 3.22 -3.02
CA VAL A 126 11.05 4.15 -1.88
C VAL A 126 12.25 4.05 -0.95
N LEU A 127 12.78 2.85 -0.73
CA LEU A 127 13.92 2.60 0.17
C LEU A 127 15.29 2.83 -0.49
N GLY A 128 15.35 3.05 -1.81
CA GLY A 128 16.61 3.13 -2.57
C GLY A 128 17.33 1.78 -2.72
N GLU A 129 16.58 0.68 -2.61
CA GLU A 129 17.08 -0.68 -2.79
C GLU A 129 17.00 -1.12 -4.27
N PRO A 130 17.82 -2.09 -4.72
CA PRO A 130 17.74 -2.60 -6.08
C PRO A 130 16.38 -3.22 -6.41
N THR A 131 15.80 -2.80 -7.54
CA THR A 131 14.50 -3.31 -8.05
C THR A 131 14.64 -4.44 -9.06
N ASP A 132 15.81 -4.57 -9.70
CA ASP A 132 16.06 -5.49 -10.82
C ASP A 132 15.65 -6.95 -10.56
N PRO A 133 15.92 -7.56 -9.38
CA PRO A 133 15.53 -8.94 -9.13
C PRO A 133 14.01 -9.14 -9.22
N TRP A 134 13.25 -8.20 -8.67
CA TRP A 134 11.79 -8.27 -8.62
C TRP A 134 11.15 -7.95 -9.97
N LEU A 135 11.77 -7.04 -10.73
CA LEU A 135 11.37 -6.76 -12.11
C LEU A 135 11.61 -7.96 -13.02
N ALA A 136 12.75 -8.65 -12.87
CA ALA A 136 13.06 -9.85 -13.63
C ALA A 136 12.05 -10.97 -13.32
N ASP A 137 11.78 -11.23 -12.04
CA ASP A 137 10.79 -12.21 -11.61
C ASP A 137 9.38 -11.87 -12.15
N LEU A 138 8.97 -10.61 -12.06
CA LEU A 138 7.66 -10.16 -12.55
C LEU A 138 7.52 -10.34 -14.05
N ARG A 139 8.56 -10.00 -14.82
CA ARG A 139 8.58 -10.16 -16.28
C ARG A 139 8.63 -11.61 -16.73
N GLY A 140 9.08 -12.51 -15.85
CA GLY A 140 9.06 -13.95 -16.08
C GLY A 140 7.68 -14.60 -15.85
N LEU A 141 6.71 -13.89 -15.30
CA LEU A 141 5.36 -14.42 -15.08
C LEU A 141 4.55 -14.42 -16.38
N GLU A 142 3.84 -15.51 -16.63
CA GLU A 142 2.81 -15.60 -17.68
C GLU A 142 1.48 -15.10 -17.11
N LEU A 143 1.19 -13.81 -17.27
CA LEU A 143 -0.08 -13.21 -16.85
C LEU A 143 -1.15 -13.42 -17.91
N THR A 144 -2.27 -14.00 -17.51
CA THR A 144 -3.50 -13.96 -18.32
C THR A 144 -4.10 -12.54 -18.30
N ILE A 145 -5.08 -12.30 -19.17
CA ILE A 145 -5.87 -11.05 -19.16
C ILE A 145 -6.52 -10.83 -17.79
N ASP A 146 -7.09 -11.87 -17.19
CA ASP A 146 -7.77 -11.79 -15.89
C ASP A 146 -6.78 -11.49 -14.76
N ASP A 147 -5.59 -12.11 -14.78
CA ASP A 147 -4.53 -11.80 -13.81
C ASP A 147 -4.13 -10.32 -13.90
N ARG A 148 -3.94 -9.81 -15.12
CA ARG A 148 -3.56 -8.42 -15.34
C ARG A 148 -4.63 -7.46 -14.85
N GLN A 149 -5.90 -7.70 -15.19
CA GLN A 149 -7.02 -6.88 -14.73
C GLN A 149 -7.09 -6.84 -13.20
N ARG A 150 -6.87 -7.99 -12.54
CA ARG A 150 -6.82 -8.04 -11.08
C ARG A 150 -5.68 -7.18 -10.54
N VAL A 151 -4.47 -7.33 -11.06
CA VAL A 151 -3.31 -6.53 -10.61
C VAL A 151 -3.57 -5.03 -10.82
N GLU A 152 -4.12 -4.63 -11.96
CA GLU A 152 -4.45 -3.23 -12.26
C GLU A 152 -5.55 -2.69 -11.36
N SER A 153 -6.56 -3.49 -11.03
CA SER A 153 -7.63 -3.08 -10.11
C SER A 153 -7.11 -2.82 -8.69
N GLU A 154 -6.17 -3.64 -8.21
CA GLU A 154 -5.61 -3.50 -6.87
C GLU A 154 -4.51 -2.42 -6.79
N LEU A 155 -3.68 -2.33 -7.83
CA LEU A 155 -2.44 -1.54 -7.81
C LEU A 155 -2.42 -0.35 -8.77
N GLY A 156 -3.51 -0.04 -9.48
CA GLY A 156 -3.56 1.04 -10.48
C GLY A 156 -3.21 2.44 -9.96
N HIS A 157 -3.14 2.61 -8.64
CA HIS A 157 -2.68 3.83 -7.98
C HIS A 157 -1.14 3.96 -7.89
N LEU A 158 -0.37 2.93 -8.28
CA LEU A 158 1.10 2.96 -8.31
C LEU A 158 1.57 3.56 -9.63
N ALA A 159 2.36 4.64 -9.56
CA ALA A 159 2.74 5.42 -10.73
C ALA A 159 3.52 4.62 -11.80
N GLY A 160 4.37 3.68 -11.39
CA GLY A 160 5.18 2.87 -12.30
C GLY A 160 4.54 1.56 -12.76
N LEU A 161 3.30 1.25 -12.35
CA LEU A 161 2.72 -0.08 -12.55
C LEU A 161 2.77 -0.53 -14.02
N GLN A 162 2.36 0.36 -14.94
CA GLN A 162 2.27 0.03 -16.36
C GLN A 162 3.63 -0.24 -17.01
N GLU A 163 4.72 0.30 -16.46
CA GLU A 163 6.08 0.07 -16.94
C GLU A 163 6.66 -1.27 -16.45
N TRP A 164 6.12 -1.79 -15.35
CA TRP A 164 6.59 -3.02 -14.72
C TRP A 164 5.91 -4.26 -15.27
N LEU A 165 4.62 -4.17 -15.62
CA LEU A 165 3.81 -5.32 -16.02
C LEU A 165 4.27 -5.91 -17.36
N PRO A 166 4.48 -7.24 -17.45
CA PRO A 166 4.67 -7.90 -18.73
C PRO A 166 3.40 -7.81 -19.59
N PRO A 167 3.52 -7.98 -20.91
CA PRO A 167 2.34 -8.12 -21.78
C PRO A 167 1.48 -9.30 -21.31
N ALA A 168 0.15 -9.12 -21.29
CA ALA A 168 -0.77 -10.23 -21.04
C ALA A 168 -0.74 -11.20 -22.23
N ARG A 169 -0.88 -12.50 -21.96
CA ARG A 169 -1.02 -13.55 -22.96
C ARG A 169 -2.44 -14.12 -22.96
#